data_AF-A0A0F9GGV4-F1
#
_entry.id   AF-A0A0F9GGV4-F1
#
_cell.length_a   1.000
_cell.length_b   1.000
_cell.length_c   1.000
_cell.angle_alpha   90.00
_cell.angle_beta   90.00
_cell.angle_gamma   90.00
#
_symmetry.space_group_name_H-M   'P 1'
#
loop_
_entity.id
_entity.type
_entity.pdbx_description
1 polymer ?
#
loop_
_entity_poly.entity_id
_entity_poly.type
_entity_poly.pdbx_seq_one_letter_code
_entity_poly.pdbx_strand_id
1 'polypeptide(L)'
;MAEPTSILKFEDLITRVAREAGIAYHGTAGDTKAMPPIDIHDLELCKEIVNDAIRMFIADAPRTGWRWRRRIMRVMLITHELPVQ
;
A
#
# COMPACT_ATOMS: atom_id res chain seq x y z
N MET A 1 3.16 19.92 16.58
CA MET A 1 2.09 19.00 16.14
C MET A 1 2.59 18.35 14.85
N ALA A 2 3.13 17.12 14.95
CA ALA A 2 3.65 16.41 13.78
C ALA A 2 2.47 15.86 12.99
N GLU A 3 2.35 16.21 11.71
CA GLU A 3 1.40 15.56 10.81
C GLU A 3 1.71 14.05 10.83
N PRO A 4 0.72 13.17 11.09
CA PRO A 4 0.93 11.73 11.06
C PRO A 4 1.15 11.31 9.60
N THR A 5 2.39 11.37 9.14
CA THR A 5 2.82 10.88 7.84
C THR A 5 2.99 9.38 7.94
N SER A 6 1.87 8.66 7.95
CA SER A 6 1.92 7.21 7.89
C SER A 6 2.42 6.82 6.50
N ILE A 7 3.73 6.55 6.38
CA ILE A 7 4.40 5.91 5.25
C ILE A 7 3.91 4.45 5.21
N LEU A 8 2.62 4.24 4.98
CA LEU A 8 2.13 2.91 4.68
C LEU A 8 2.53 2.62 3.24
N LYS A 9 3.32 1.57 3.06
CA LYS A 9 3.58 0.98 1.75
C LYS A 9 2.33 0.26 1.27
N PHE A 10 2.26 0.00 -0.03
CA PHE A 10 1.19 -0.80 -0.61
C PHE A 10 1.05 -2.18 0.08
N GLU A 11 2.18 -2.79 0.45
CA GLU A 11 2.22 -4.05 1.22
C GLU A 11 1.59 -3.92 2.62
N ASP A 12 1.74 -2.77 3.28
CA ASP A 12 1.11 -2.52 4.58
C ASP A 12 -0.41 -2.42 4.44
N LEU A 13 -0.89 -1.85 3.32
CA LEU A 13 -2.32 -1.80 3.00
C LEU A 13 -2.87 -3.20 2.69
N ILE A 14 -2.16 -4.01 1.89
CA ILE A 14 -2.53 -5.41 1.63
C ILE A 14 -2.60 -6.20 2.93
N THR A 15 -1.59 -6.09 3.79
CA THR A 15 -1.54 -6.78 5.08
C THR A 15 -2.73 -6.39 5.96
N ARG A 16 -3.12 -5.11 5.92
CA ARG A 16 -4.27 -4.62 6.68
C ARG A 16 -5.58 -5.16 6.15
N VAL A 17 -5.79 -5.16 4.83
CA VAL A 17 -6.97 -5.77 4.20
C VAL A 17 -7.04 -7.26 4.53
N ALA A 18 -5.93 -7.98 4.40
CA ALA A 18 -5.86 -9.41 4.72
C ALA A 18 -6.21 -9.69 6.18
N ARG A 19 -5.78 -8.83 7.12
CA ARG A 19 -6.12 -8.96 8.55
C ARG A 19 -7.62 -8.75 8.78
N GLU A 20 -8.20 -7.70 8.23
CA GLU A 20 -9.63 -7.39 8.39
C GLU A 20 -10.52 -8.45 7.71
N ALA A 21 -10.04 -9.06 6.62
CA ALA A 21 -10.72 -10.14 5.91
C ALA A 21 -10.50 -11.55 6.52
N GLY A 22 -9.64 -11.68 7.54
CA GLY A 22 -9.35 -12.96 8.20
C GLY A 22 -8.50 -13.94 7.37
N ILE A 23 -7.84 -13.45 6.31
CA ILE A 23 -6.98 -14.22 5.38
C ILE A 23 -5.49 -13.87 5.51
N ALA A 24 -5.13 -13.11 6.56
CA ALA A 24 -3.75 -12.77 6.84
C ALA A 24 -2.93 -14.03 7.16
N TYR A 25 -1.70 -14.06 6.64
CA TYR A 25 -0.76 -15.11 6.99
C TYR A 25 -0.07 -14.79 8.32
N HIS A 26 -0.03 -15.77 9.22
CA HIS A 26 0.55 -15.63 10.57
C HIS A 26 1.75 -16.55 10.82
N GLY A 27 2.39 -17.04 9.76
CA GLY A 27 3.46 -18.03 9.89
C GLY A 27 2.90 -19.42 10.16
N THR A 28 3.73 -20.45 10.02
CA THR A 28 3.31 -21.85 10.24
C THR A 28 2.90 -22.15 11.69
N ALA A 29 3.34 -21.34 12.65
CA ALA A 29 3.03 -21.47 14.07
C ALA A 29 1.98 -20.46 14.58
N GLY A 30 1.51 -19.53 13.73
CA GLY A 30 0.62 -18.44 14.17
C GLY A 30 1.30 -17.32 14.98
N ASP A 31 2.60 -17.46 15.27
CA ASP A 31 3.34 -16.56 16.16
C ASP A 31 3.88 -15.30 15.46
N THR A 32 3.77 -15.20 14.13
CA THR A 32 4.29 -14.03 13.41
C THR A 32 3.24 -12.93 13.28
N LYS A 33 3.72 -11.70 13.19
CA LYS A 33 2.89 -10.55 12.80
C LYS A 33 2.16 -10.88 11.49
N ALA A 34 0.94 -10.38 11.35
CA ALA A 34 0.16 -10.52 10.12
C ALA A 34 1.02 -10.11 8.92
N MET A 35 1.05 -10.98 7.93
CA MET A 35 1.75 -10.82 6.66
C MET A 35 0.72 -10.87 5.51
N PRO A 36 1.09 -10.39 4.31
CA PRO A 36 0.30 -10.62 3.11
C PRO A 36 -0.04 -12.11 2.93
N PRO A 37 -1.20 -12.44 2.33
CA PRO A 37 -1.56 -13.82 2.03
C PRO A 37 -0.51 -14.50 1.14
N ILE A 38 -0.24 -15.78 1.40
CA ILE A 38 0.62 -16.60 0.53
C ILE A 38 -0.18 -17.18 -0.64
N ASP A 39 -1.47 -17.48 -0.40
CA ASP A 39 -2.35 -17.94 -1.46
C ASP A 39 -2.54 -16.85 -2.53
N ILE A 40 -2.43 -17.27 -3.79
CA ILE A 40 -2.43 -16.34 -4.94
C ILE A 40 -3.80 -15.67 -5.08
N HIS A 41 -4.88 -16.42 -4.88
CA HIS A 41 -6.23 -15.89 -4.99
C HIS A 41 -6.50 -14.86 -3.90
N ASP A 42 -6.13 -15.16 -2.65
CA ASP A 42 -6.31 -14.24 -1.53
C ASP A 42 -5.48 -12.97 -1.68
N LEU A 43 -4.26 -13.10 -2.22
CA LEU A 43 -3.39 -11.97 -2.51
C LEU A 43 -3.94 -11.09 -3.64
N GLU A 44 -4.49 -11.69 -4.70
CA GLU A 44 -5.16 -10.94 -5.78
C GLU A 44 -6.38 -10.19 -5.27
N LEU A 45 -7.24 -10.84 -4.48
CA LEU A 45 -8.40 -10.20 -3.86
C LEU A 45 -8.00 -8.99 -3.01
N CYS A 46 -6.96 -9.13 -2.18
CA CYS A 46 -6.46 -8.01 -1.39
C CYS A 46 -5.96 -6.85 -2.26
N LYS A 47 -5.25 -7.15 -3.36
CA LYS A 47 -4.76 -6.13 -4.29
C LYS A 47 -5.91 -5.40 -4.98
N GLU A 48 -6.95 -6.10 -5.40
CA GLU A 48 -8.14 -5.50 -6.02
C GLU A 48 -8.82 -4.52 -5.06
N ILE A 49 -9.08 -4.95 -3.82
CA ILE A 49 -9.70 -4.11 -2.78
C ILE A 49 -8.86 -2.85 -2.52
N VAL A 50 -7.54 -2.99 -2.37
CA VAL A 50 -6.66 -1.83 -2.13
C VAL A 50 -6.68 -0.87 -3.32
N ASN A 51 -6.61 -1.39 -4.55
CA ASN A 51 -6.64 -0.56 -5.75
C ASN A 51 -7.98 0.18 -5.91
N ASP A 52 -9.09 -0.48 -5.63
CA ASP A 52 -10.41 0.15 -5.70
C ASP A 52 -10.59 1.23 -4.62
N ALA A 53 -10.10 0.99 -3.40
CA ALA A 53 -10.07 2.00 -2.36
C ALA A 53 -9.23 3.23 -2.78
N ILE A 54 -8.08 3.02 -3.43
CA ILE A 54 -7.26 4.11 -3.98
C ILE A 54 -8.01 4.86 -5.08
N ARG A 55 -8.69 4.15 -5.99
CA ARG A 55 -9.50 4.76 -7.05
C ARG A 55 -10.63 5.59 -6.47
N MET A 56 -11.37 5.07 -5.49
CA MET A 56 -12.42 5.79 -4.77
C MET A 56 -11.86 7.04 -4.10
N PHE A 57 -10.72 6.91 -3.40
CA PHE A 57 -10.06 8.04 -2.75
C PHE A 57 -9.65 9.12 -3.78
N ILE A 58 -9.09 8.73 -4.92
CA ILE A 58 -8.69 9.71 -5.95
C ILE A 58 -9.93 10.36 -6.60
N ALA A 59 -10.98 9.58 -6.86
CA ALA A 59 -12.20 10.04 -7.51
C ALA A 59 -13.02 10.99 -6.63
N ASP A 60 -13.08 10.74 -5.31
CA ASP A 60 -13.77 11.60 -4.35
C ASP A 60 -12.87 12.73 -3.83
N ALA A 61 -12.36 13.53 -4.76
CA ALA A 61 -11.52 14.67 -4.40
C ALA A 61 -12.35 15.75 -3.68
N PRO A 62 -11.87 16.30 -2.55
CA PRO A 62 -12.58 17.38 -1.86
C PRO A 62 -12.73 18.61 -2.77
N ARG A 63 -13.77 19.43 -2.55
CA ARG A 63 -14.11 20.59 -3.41
C ARG A 63 -12.94 21.55 -3.68
N THR A 64 -11.98 21.66 -2.75
CA THR A 64 -10.79 22.50 -2.87
C THR A 64 -9.56 21.78 -3.44
N GLY A 65 -9.73 20.54 -3.90
CA GLY A 65 -8.66 19.63 -4.30
C GLY A 65 -7.87 19.07 -3.12
N TRP A 66 -7.17 17.96 -3.38
CA TRP A 66 -6.18 17.38 -2.48
C TRP A 66 -5.01 18.35 -2.28
N ARG A 67 -4.53 18.49 -1.03
CA ARG A 67 -3.40 19.37 -0.68
C ARG A 67 -2.03 18.78 -1.09
N TRP A 68 -1.90 18.34 -2.34
CA TRP A 68 -0.67 17.79 -2.91
C TRP A 68 0.51 18.78 -2.95
N ARG A 69 0.26 20.09 -2.78
CA ARG A 69 1.30 21.15 -2.83
C ARG A 69 2.36 21.03 -1.73
N ARG A 70 2.05 20.37 -0.61
CA ARG A 70 3.05 19.97 0.39
C ARG A 70 3.40 18.50 0.14
N ARG A 71 4.16 18.21 -0.93
CA ARG A 71 4.66 16.85 -1.16
C ARG A 71 5.58 16.47 -0.01
N ILE A 72 5.14 15.53 0.80
CA ILE A 72 5.90 15.00 1.95
C ILE A 72 7.01 14.06 1.48
N MET A 73 6.85 13.45 0.30
CA MET A 73 7.83 12.52 -0.27
C MET A 73 8.25 12.94 -1.68
N ARG A 74 9.56 13.06 -1.88
CA ARG A 74 10.20 13.35 -3.17
C ARG A 74 10.66 12.03 -3.78
N VAL A 75 10.05 11.60 -4.88
CA VAL A 75 10.53 10.44 -5.65
C VAL A 75 11.66 10.92 -6.56
N MET A 76 12.87 10.40 -6.36
CA MET A 76 13.96 10.55 -7.33
C MET A 76 13.93 9.33 -8.26
N LEU A 77 13.62 9.55 -9.53
CA LEU A 77 13.82 8.55 -10.56
C LEU A 77 15.30 8.53 -10.88
N ILE A 78 16.01 7.51 -10.43
CA ILE A 78 17.39 7.27 -10.84
C ILE A 78 17.32 6.39 -12.09
N THR A 79 17.52 6.99 -13.25
CA THR A 79 17.73 6.23 -14.48
C THR A 79 19.11 5.63 -14.39
N HIS A 80 19.20 4.30 -14.21
CA HIS A 80 20.48 3.61 -14.29
C HIS A 80 20.82 3.46 -15.77
N GLU A 81 21.63 4.36 -16.30
CA GLU A 81 22.27 4.13 -17.59
C GLU A 81 23.27 2.99 -17.38
N LEU A 82 23.05 1.88 -18.08
CA LEU A 82 23.98 0.76 -18.09
C LEU A 82 25.21 1.19 -18.92
N PRO A 83 26.44 1.00 -18.44
CA PRO A 83 27.62 1.25 -19.26
C PRO A 83 27.63 0.25 -20.42
N VAL A 84 27.64 0.77 -21.64
CA VAL A 84 27.93 0.00 -22.85
C VAL A 84 29.39 -0.46 -22.74
N GLN A 85 29.58 -1.78 -22.74
CA GLN A 85 30.90 -2.41 -22.90
C GLN A 85 31.39 -2.28 -24.34
#